data_AF-A0A6P0Y6J6-F1
#
_entry.id   AF-A0A6P0Y6J6-F1
#
_cell.length_a   1.000
_cell.length_b   1.000
_cell.length_c   1.000
_cell.angle_alpha   90.00
_cell.angle_beta   90.00
_cell.angle_gamma   90.00
#
_symmetry.space_group_name_H-M   'P 1'
#
loop_
_entity.id
_entity.type
_entity.pdbx_description
1 polymer ?
#
loop_
_entity_poly.entity_id
_entity_poly.type
_entity_poly.pdbx_seq_one_letter_code
_entity_poly.pdbx_strand_id
1 'polypeptide(L)'
;MSNYSASVVSPESDLPRLSEMIQASKGIFEIVAVRNDREDYVRTLKVWLKNLKQNRKQAIDLVGEESVARYEKFLGLSMIGYHTGKSHLLRVTMRRVDNPGF
;
A
#
# COMPACT_ATOMS: atom_id res chain seq x y z
N MET A 1 -1.69 -1.32 10.20
CA MET A 1 -2.86 -1.83 9.44
C MET A 1 -3.76 -2.62 10.38
N SER A 2 -5.02 -2.91 10.04
CA SER A 2 -5.82 -3.92 10.79
C SER A 2 -5.24 -5.30 10.50
N ASN A 3 -5.19 -6.22 11.48
CA ASN A 3 -4.66 -7.59 11.34
C ASN A 3 -5.25 -8.37 10.13
N TYR A 4 -6.41 -7.95 9.63
CA TYR A 4 -7.08 -8.55 8.48
C TYR A 4 -6.36 -8.37 7.13
N SER A 5 -5.63 -7.27 6.89
CA SER A 5 -5.01 -7.04 5.57
C SER A 5 -3.78 -7.91 5.31
N ALA A 6 -2.95 -8.13 6.33
CA ALA A 6 -1.79 -9.01 6.23
C ALA A 6 -2.20 -10.46 5.95
N SER A 7 -3.24 -10.96 6.63
CA SER A 7 -3.74 -12.33 6.44
C SER A 7 -4.34 -12.62 5.06
N VAL A 8 -4.72 -11.59 4.29
CA VAL A 8 -5.40 -11.76 3.00
C VAL A 8 -4.43 -11.67 1.81
N VAL A 9 -3.38 -10.86 1.89
CA VAL A 9 -2.54 -10.55 0.72
C VAL A 9 -1.07 -10.92 0.91
N SER A 10 -0.50 -10.66 2.08
CA SER A 10 0.90 -10.97 2.35
C SER A 10 1.13 -11.06 3.86
N PRO A 11 1.10 -12.28 4.43
CA PRO A 11 1.22 -12.50 5.87
C PRO A 11 2.49 -11.90 6.46
N GLU A 12 3.59 -11.92 5.70
CA GLU A 12 4.91 -11.41 6.10
C GLU A 12 5.09 -9.91 5.84
N SER A 13 4.06 -9.20 5.36
CA SER A 13 4.22 -7.78 5.02
C SER A 13 4.15 -6.91 6.27
N ASP A 14 5.27 -6.26 6.58
CA ASP A 14 5.32 -5.11 7.48
C ASP A 14 5.59 -3.83 6.68
N LEU A 15 4.63 -2.92 6.67
CA LEU A 15 4.74 -1.68 5.91
C LEU A 15 5.48 -0.63 6.74
N PRO A 16 6.62 -0.10 6.24
CA PRO A 16 7.41 0.84 7.00
C PRO A 16 6.67 2.18 7.17
N ARG A 17 6.86 2.79 8.32
CA ARG A 17 6.50 4.18 8.59
C ARG A 17 7.51 5.09 7.90
N LEU A 18 7.07 6.31 7.57
CA LEU A 18 7.96 7.34 7.02
C LEU A 18 9.18 7.59 7.93
N SER A 19 8.99 7.60 9.25
CA SER A 19 10.07 7.77 10.22
C SER A 19 11.12 6.65 10.14
N GLU A 20 10.69 5.41 9.90
CA GLU A 20 11.59 4.25 9.79
C GLU A 20 12.40 4.34 8.49
N MET A 21 11.76 4.74 7.38
CA MET A 21 12.45 4.97 6.11
C MET A 21 13.49 6.10 6.21
N ILE A 22 13.15 7.22 6.86
CA ILE A 22 14.08 8.35 7.06
C ILE A 22 15.24 7.91 7.96
N GLN A 23 14.97 7.21 9.06
CA GLN A 23 15.99 6.73 9.96
C GLN A 23 16.96 5.75 9.27
N ALA A 24 16.43 4.83 8.46
CA ALA A 24 17.22 3.88 7.69
C ALA A 24 18.08 4.56 6.60
N SER A 25 17.71 5.76 6.17
CA SER A 25 18.44 6.51 5.13
C SER A 25 19.64 7.29 5.68
N LYS A 26 19.72 7.46 7.02
CA LYS A 26 20.71 8.32 7.68
C LYS A 26 22.15 7.92 7.31
N GLY A 27 22.94 8.89 6.85
CA GLY A 27 24.35 8.70 6.50
C GLY A 27 24.61 8.00 5.17
N ILE A 28 23.57 7.50 4.51
CA ILE A 28 23.65 6.83 3.20
C ILE A 28 23.03 7.70 2.11
N PHE A 29 21.89 8.32 2.43
CA PHE A 29 21.12 9.15 1.52
C PHE A 29 20.67 10.48 2.15
N GLU A 30 20.70 11.52 1.33
CA GLU A 30 19.99 12.78 1.55
C GLU A 30 18.54 12.62 1.03
N ILE A 31 17.55 12.98 1.85
CA ILE A 31 16.15 13.03 1.41
C ILE A 31 15.94 14.29 0.57
N VAL A 32 15.63 14.13 -0.71
CA VAL A 32 15.41 15.24 -1.65
C VAL A 32 13.94 15.66 -1.65
N ALA A 33 13.02 14.70 -1.65
CA ALA A 33 11.59 14.98 -1.65
C ALA A 33 10.79 13.82 -1.05
N VAL A 34 9.67 14.16 -0.42
CA VAL A 34 8.65 13.20 0.02
C VAL A 34 7.31 13.68 -0.55
N ARG A 35 6.66 12.84 -1.35
CA ARG A 35 5.32 13.09 -1.88
C ARG A 35 4.37 11.99 -1.44
N ASN A 36 3.17 12.36 -1.03
CA ASN A 36 2.13 11.44 -0.62
C ASN A 36 0.95 11.50 -1.59
N ASP A 37 0.77 10.43 -2.36
CA ASP A 37 -0.29 10.29 -3.37
C ASP A 37 -1.43 9.40 -2.88
N ARG A 38 -1.73 9.38 -1.56
CA ARG A 38 -2.74 8.46 -0.97
C ARG A 38 -4.11 8.53 -1.65
N GLU A 39 -4.54 9.71 -2.09
CA GLU A 39 -5.82 9.90 -2.77
C GLU A 39 -5.84 9.30 -4.18
N ASP A 40 -4.69 9.28 -4.87
CA ASP A 40 -4.58 8.59 -6.15
C ASP A 40 -4.81 7.09 -5.96
N TYR A 41 -4.32 6.54 -4.85
CA TYR A 41 -4.49 5.12 -4.56
C TYR A 41 -5.92 4.76 -4.12
N VAL A 42 -6.66 5.70 -3.50
CA VAL A 42 -8.12 5.56 -3.31
C VAL A 42 -8.80 5.40 -4.67
N ARG A 43 -8.45 6.23 -5.68
CA ARG A 43 -9.03 6.11 -7.03
C ARG A 43 -8.71 4.77 -7.67
N THR A 44 -7.47 4.30 -7.54
CA THR A 44 -7.03 2.99 -8.04
C THR A 44 -7.84 1.86 -7.42
N LEU A 45 -7.93 1.81 -6.09
CA LEU A 45 -8.67 0.76 -5.37
C LEU A 45 -10.15 0.74 -5.73
N LYS A 46 -10.77 1.92 -5.94
CA LYS A 46 -12.16 2.04 -6.41
C LYS A 46 -12.35 1.40 -7.79
N VAL A 47 -11.44 1.65 -8.73
CA VAL A 47 -11.49 1.06 -10.08
C VAL A 47 -11.25 -0.45 -10.02
N TRP A 48 -10.28 -0.92 -9.23
CA TRP A 48 -10.01 -2.35 -9.07
C TRP A 48 -11.20 -3.10 -8.48
N LEU A 49 -11.80 -2.58 -7.41
CA LEU A 49 -12.99 -3.22 -6.82
C LEU A 49 -14.18 -3.24 -7.78
N LYS A 50 -14.38 -2.15 -8.54
CA LYS A 50 -15.42 -2.11 -9.58
C LYS A 50 -15.19 -3.20 -10.63
N ASN A 51 -13.97 -3.32 -11.15
CA ASN A 51 -13.63 -4.28 -12.20
C ASN A 51 -13.72 -5.72 -11.68
N LEU A 52 -13.30 -5.98 -10.43
CA LEU A 52 -13.46 -7.28 -9.80
C LEU A 52 -14.93 -7.68 -9.70
N LYS A 53 -15.81 -6.75 -9.28
CA LYS A 53 -17.26 -7.02 -9.23
C LYS A 53 -17.85 -7.31 -10.61
N GLN A 54 -17.43 -6.58 -11.64
CA GLN A 54 -17.87 -6.81 -13.01
C GLN A 54 -17.44 -8.18 -13.55
N ASN A 55 -16.30 -8.70 -13.10
CA ASN A 55 -15.75 -9.99 -13.50
C ASN A 55 -15.88 -11.05 -12.40
N ARG A 56 -16.79 -10.85 -11.42
CA ARG A 56 -16.83 -11.66 -10.20
C ARG A 56 -17.01 -13.15 -10.51
N LYS A 57 -17.87 -13.48 -11.49
CA LYS A 57 -18.09 -14.87 -11.91
C LYS A 57 -16.79 -15.54 -12.35
N GLN A 58 -16.04 -14.91 -13.25
CA GLN A 58 -14.76 -15.43 -13.73
C GLN A 58 -13.74 -15.56 -12.58
N ALA A 59 -13.74 -14.61 -11.64
CA ALA A 59 -12.87 -14.68 -10.48
C ALA A 59 -13.23 -15.85 -9.54
N ILE A 60 -14.53 -16.12 -9.33
CA ILE A 60 -15.00 -17.28 -8.54
C ILE A 60 -14.57 -18.58 -9.22
N ASP A 61 -14.77 -18.68 -10.53
CA ASP A 61 -14.38 -19.86 -11.31
C ASP A 61 -12.86 -20.12 -11.21
N LEU A 62 -12.06 -19.07 -11.05
CA LEU A 62 -10.60 -19.16 -10.95
C LEU A 62 -10.08 -19.51 -9.55
N VAL A 63 -10.62 -18.88 -8.48
CA VAL A 63 -10.03 -18.95 -7.13
C VAL A 63 -11.02 -19.29 -6.01
N GLY A 64 -12.28 -19.53 -6.35
CA GLY A 64 -13.37 -19.82 -5.41
C GLY A 64 -13.99 -18.57 -4.77
N GLU A 65 -15.24 -18.71 -4.35
CA GLU A 65 -16.05 -17.60 -3.83
C GLU A 65 -15.47 -16.98 -2.55
N GLU A 66 -14.96 -17.81 -1.63
CA GLU A 66 -14.42 -17.33 -0.37
C GLU A 66 -13.22 -16.40 -0.58
N SER A 67 -12.31 -16.76 -1.48
CA SER A 67 -11.14 -15.95 -1.83
C SER A 67 -11.53 -14.62 -2.47
N VAL A 68 -12.51 -14.65 -3.38
CA VAL A 68 -13.05 -13.43 -4.00
C VAL A 68 -13.66 -12.51 -2.94
N ALA A 69 -14.51 -13.03 -2.06
CA ALA A 69 -15.16 -12.26 -1.01
C ALA A 69 -14.14 -11.63 -0.03
N ARG A 70 -13.10 -12.38 0.35
CA ARG A 70 -12.00 -11.85 1.19
C ARG A 70 -11.27 -10.71 0.48
N TYR A 71 -10.98 -10.87 -0.80
CA TYR A 71 -10.25 -9.86 -1.58
C TYR A 71 -11.09 -8.59 -1.81
N GLU A 72 -12.40 -8.72 -2.08
CA GLU A 72 -13.33 -7.59 -2.16
C GLU A 72 -13.36 -6.78 -0.85
N LYS A 73 -13.45 -7.47 0.29
CA LYS A 73 -13.40 -6.85 1.62
C LYS A 73 -12.05 -6.17 1.87
N PHE A 74 -10.94 -6.81 1.49
CA PHE A 74 -9.60 -6.23 1.58
C PHE A 74 -9.48 -4.93 0.78
N LEU A 75 -9.94 -4.89 -0.47
CA LEU A 75 -9.92 -3.68 -1.30
C LEU A 75 -10.75 -2.55 -0.68
N GLY A 76 -11.94 -2.87 -0.16
CA GLY A 76 -12.80 -1.91 0.53
C GLY A 76 -12.15 -1.32 1.79
N LEU A 77 -11.58 -2.17 2.65
CA LEU A 77 -10.88 -1.72 3.87
C LEU A 77 -9.61 -0.93 3.56
N SER A 78 -8.87 -1.33 2.53
CA SER A 78 -7.68 -0.61 2.06
C SER A 78 -8.05 0.79 1.60
N MET A 79 -9.13 0.93 0.84
CA MET A 79 -9.62 2.22 0.35
C MET A 79 -9.98 3.16 1.51
N ILE A 80 -10.65 2.65 2.56
CA ILE A 80 -10.90 3.42 3.79
C ILE A 80 -9.59 3.84 4.46
N GLY A 81 -8.60 2.94 4.54
CA GLY A 81 -7.29 3.24 5.10
C GLY A 81 -6.57 4.40 4.41
N TYR A 82 -6.53 4.40 3.07
CA TYR A 82 -5.92 5.48 2.31
C TYR A 82 -6.74 6.78 2.37
N HIS A 83 -8.07 6.70 2.32
CA HIS A 83 -8.96 7.86 2.38
C HIS A 83 -8.91 8.58 3.73
N THR A 84 -8.78 7.83 4.83
CA THR A 84 -8.72 8.38 6.20
C THR A 84 -7.32 8.82 6.63
N GLY A 85 -6.29 8.62 5.79
CA GLY A 85 -4.90 8.94 6.13
C GLY A 85 -4.22 7.91 7.04
N LYS A 86 -4.87 6.79 7.34
CA LYS A 86 -4.26 5.66 8.09
C LYS A 86 -3.19 4.95 7.27
N SER A 87 -3.24 5.05 5.95
CA SER A 87 -2.27 4.49 5.01
C SER A 87 -1.84 5.53 3.99
N HIS A 88 -0.59 5.44 3.55
CA HIS A 88 0.04 6.41 2.66
C HIS A 88 0.65 5.73 1.45
N LEU A 89 0.60 6.41 0.30
CA LEU A 89 1.34 6.01 -0.88
C LEU A 89 2.47 7.02 -1.07
N LEU A 90 3.65 6.69 -0.55
CA LEU A 90 4.78 7.60 -0.50
C LEU A 90 5.70 7.38 -1.69
N ARG A 91 6.06 8.48 -2.38
CA ARG A 91 7.21 8.54 -3.27
C ARG A 91 8.30 9.34 -2.57
N VAL A 92 9.40 8.67 -2.27
CA VAL A 92 10.57 9.27 -1.64
C VAL A 92 11.67 9.36 -2.69
N THR A 93 12.18 10.56 -2.93
CA THR A 93 13.35 10.80 -3.77
C THR A 93 14.55 11.02 -2.87
N MET A 94 15.63 10.30 -3.17
CA MET A 94 16.84 10.27 -2.35
C MET A 94 18.06 10.47 -3.24
N ARG A 95 19.08 11.14 -2.70
CA ARG A 95 20.39 11.31 -3.33
C ARG A 95 21.45 10.65 -2.46
N ARG A 96 22.37 9.90 -3.07
CA ARG A 96 23.49 9.27 -2.34
C ARG A 96 24.36 10.33 -1.67
N VAL A 97 24.78 10.08 -0.43
CA VAL A 97 25.79 10.89 0.24
C VAL A 97 27.17 10.32 -0.09
N ASP A 98 27.98 11.07 -0.82
CA ASP A 98 29.32 10.62 -1.26
C ASP A 98 30.41 10.85 -0.21
N ASN A 99 30.22 11.86 0.63
CA ASN A 99 31.12 12.18 1.73
C ASN A 99 30.27 12.48 2.97
N PRO A 100 29.86 11.45 3.72
CA PRO A 100 29.19 11.65 4.99
C PRO A 100 30.23 12.29 5.91
N GLY A 101 30.15 13.60 6.10
CA GLY A 101 31.09 14.34 6.91
C GLY A 101 30.88 14.05 8.39
N PHE A 102 31.22 12.82 8.82
CA PHE A 102 31.50 12.33 10.18
C PHE A 102 32.22 10.98 10.07
#